data_AF-A0AAP0F1F1-F1
#
_entry.id   AF-A0AAP0F1F1-F1
#
_cell.length_a   1.000
_cell.length_b   1.000
_cell.length_c   1.000
_cell.angle_alpha   90.00
_cell.angle_beta   90.00
_cell.angle_gamma   90.00
#
_symmetry.space_group_name_H-M   'P 1'
#
loop_
_entity.id
_entity.type
_entity.pdbx_description
1 polymer ?
#
loop_
_entity_poly.entity_id
_entity_poly.type
_entity_poly.pdbx_seq_one_letter_code
_entity_poly.pdbx_strand_id
1 'polypeptide(L)' 'MAQFIINLNAMRPASQKFIIHVLDNTHIFVQPHMAEMIRSAIAEFRDLNSYEKPA' A
#
# COMPACT_ATOMS: atom_id res chain seq x y z
N MET A 1 7.71 2.52 2.00
CA MET A 1 6.43 1.97 1.50
C MET A 1 5.42 1.70 2.60
N ALA A 2 5.82 1.35 3.84
CA ALA A 2 4.89 1.16 4.96
C ALA A 2 3.91 2.35 5.16
N GLN A 3 4.42 3.58 5.16
CA GLN A 3 3.59 4.80 5.28
C GLN A 3 2.58 4.97 4.14
N PHE A 4 2.95 4.60 2.91
CA PHE A 4 2.02 4.62 1.78
C PHE A 4 0.86 3.64 2.00
N ILE A 5 1.15 2.42 2.47
CA ILE A 5 0.13 1.40 2.75
C ILE A 5 -0.78 1.82 3.92
N ILE A 6 -0.22 2.46 4.96
CA ILE A 6 -0.99 3.00 6.09
C ILE A 6 -1.95 4.10 5.60
N ASN A 7 -1.46 5.02 4.77
CA ASN A 7 -2.30 6.06 4.18
C ASN A 7 -3.38 5.47 3.27
N LEU A 8 -3.03 4.49 2.44
CA LEU A 8 -3.98 3.78 1.58
C LEU A 8 -5.11 3.11 2.38
N ASN A 9 -4.79 2.56 3.55
CA ASN A 9 -5.78 2.00 4.47
C ASN A 9 -6.63 3.08 5.16
N ALA A 10 -6.04 4.23 5.50
CA ALA A 10 -6.74 5.34 6.15
C ALA A 10 -7.75 6.04 5.22
N MET A 11 -7.46 6.09 3.91
CA MET A 11 -8.35 6.65 2.90
C MET A 11 -9.57 5.77 2.59
N ARG A 12 -9.59 4.52 3.06
CA ARG A 12 -10.69 3.58 2.80
C ARG A 12 -11.79 3.68 3.86
N PRO A 13 -13.06 3.43 3.48
CA PRO A 13 -14.16 3.27 4.43
C PRO A 13 -13.87 2.17 5.46
N ALA A 14 -14.49 2.25 6.65
CA ALA A 14 -14.26 1.29 7.73
C ALA A 14 -14.48 -0.18 7.33
N SER A 15 -15.45 -0.44 6.45
CA SER A 15 -15.75 -1.78 5.90
C SER A 15 -14.66 -2.33 4.96
N GLN A 16 -13.77 -1.47 4.47
CA GLN A 16 -12.72 -1.81 3.50
C GLN A 16 -11.32 -1.62 4.08
N LYS A 17 -11.19 -1.37 5.39
CA LYS A 17 -9.90 -1.37 6.06
C LYS A 17 -9.34 -2.79 6.06
N PHE A 18 -8.06 -2.90 5.71
CA PHE A 18 -7.38 -4.16 5.48
C PHE A 18 -6.15 -4.36 6.37
N ILE A 19 -5.69 -3.32 7.07
CA ILE A 19 -4.64 -3.45 8.10
C ILE A 19 -5.25 -3.98 9.39
N ILE A 20 -4.74 -5.11 9.85
CA ILE A 20 -5.10 -5.72 11.14
C ILE A 20 -4.21 -5.12 12.23
N HIS A 21 -2.89 -5.17 12.04
CA HIS A 21 -1.91 -4.58 12.96
C HIS A 21 -0.65 -4.07 12.24
N VAL A 22 -0.05 -3.03 12.80
CA VAL A 22 1.31 -2.59 12.44
C VAL A 22 2.25 -3.22 13.46
N LEU A 23 3.16 -4.09 13.00
CA LEU A 23 4.07 -4.83 13.89
C LEU A 23 5.30 -3.98 14.23
N ASP A 24 5.84 -3.29 13.22
CA ASP A 24 6.92 -2.32 13.36
C ASP A 24 6.92 -1.37 12.15
N ASN A 25 7.99 -0.58 11.97
CA ASN A 25 8.11 0.39 10.88
C ASN A 25 8.23 -0.23 9.48
N THR A 26 8.49 -1.54 9.40
CA THR A 26 8.74 -2.30 8.17
C THR A 26 7.75 -3.43 7.94
N HIS A 27 7.07 -3.91 8.98
CA HIS A 27 6.15 -5.04 8.93
C HIS A 27 4.71 -4.62 9.27
N ILE A 28 3.79 -4.95 8.37
CA ILE A 28 2.36 -4.69 8.52
C ILE A 28 1.61 -6.01 8.34
N PHE A 29 0.75 -6.35 9.29
CA PHE A 29 -0.14 -7.49 9.22
C PHE A 29 -1.47 -7.09 8.58
N VAL A 30 -1.77 -7.68 7.42
CA VAL A 30 -2.92 -7.33 6.57
C VAL A 30 -3.80 -8.54 6.27
N GLN A 31 -5.03 -8.29 5.86
CA GLN A 31 -5.94 -9.35 5.41
C GLN A 31 -5.41 -10.01 4.12
N PRO A 32 -5.39 -11.35 4.03
CA PRO A 32 -4.70 -12.08 2.95
C PRO A 32 -5.30 -11.81 1.56
N HIS A 33 -6.61 -11.63 1.46
CA HIS A 33 -7.30 -11.37 0.19
C HIS A 33 -7.02 -9.97 -0.39
N MET A 34 -6.37 -9.08 0.39
CA MET A 34 -5.99 -7.73 -0.04
C MET A 34 -4.52 -7.67 -0.49
N ALA A 35 -3.76 -8.77 -0.38
CA ALA A 35 -2.35 -8.80 -0.74
C ALA A 35 -2.11 -8.43 -2.21
N GLU A 36 -2.92 -8.97 -3.14
CA GLU A 36 -2.82 -8.65 -4.57
C GLU A 36 -3.14 -7.17 -4.86
N MET A 37 -4.19 -6.63 -4.25
CA MET A 37 -4.54 -5.21 -4.38
C MET A 37 -3.41 -4.29 -3.91
N ILE A 38 -2.79 -4.62 -2.77
CA ILE A 38 -1.66 -3.86 -2.24
C ILE A 38 -0.45 -3.95 -3.18
N ARG A 39 -0.14 -5.13 -3.73
CA ARG A 39 0.97 -5.30 -4.69
C ARG A 39 0.77 -4.44 -5.93
N SER A 40 -0.43 -4.46 -6.51
CA SER A 40 -0.76 -3.65 -7.69
C SER A 40 -0.67 -2.16 -7.40
N ALA A 41 -1.21 -1.69 -6.28
CA ALA A 41 -1.15 -0.27 -5.90
C ALA A 41 0.29 0.21 -5.65
N ILE A 42 1.16 -0.64 -5.09
CA ILE A 42 2.58 -0.31 -4.90
C ILE A 42 3.32 -0.25 -6.25
N ALA A 43 3.02 -1.16 -7.17
CA ALA A 43 3.60 -1.16 -8.51
C ALA A 43 3.24 0.13 -9.26
N GLU A 44 1.95 0.48 -9.32
CA GLU A 44 1.48 1.71 -9.95
C GLU A 44 2.10 2.96 -9.30
N PHE A 45 2.13 3.02 -7.97
CA PHE A 45 2.75 4.14 -7.26
C PHE A 45 4.23 4.27 -7.61
N ARG A 46 4.96 3.16 -7.71
CA ARG A 46 6.38 3.17 -8.09
C ARG A 46 6.55 3.68 -9.52
N ASP A 47 5.72 3.21 -10.44
CA ASP A 47 5.83 3.55 -11.86
C ASP A 47 5.52 5.03 -12.10
N LEU A 48 4.50 5.59 -11.43
CA LEU A 48 4.17 7.03 -11.48
C LEU A 48 5.26 7.94 -10.89
N ASN A 49 6.03 7.44 -9.92
CA ASN A 49 7.14 8.18 -9.31
C ASN A 49 8.49 7.87 -9.96
N SER A 50 8.51 6.99 -10.97
CA SER A 50 9.72 6.68 -11.71
C SER A 50 9.98 7.78 -12.73
N TYR A 51 11.10 8.48 -12.59
CA TYR A 51 11.52 9.47 -13.57
C TYR A 51 12.08 8.76 -14.80
N GLU A 52 11.44 8.97 -15.95
CA GLU A 52 12.01 8.62 -17.24
C GLU A 52 12.63 9.86 -17.89
N LYS A 53 13.90 9.75 -18.29
CA LYS A 53 14.60 10.84 -18.97
C LYS A 53 13.92 11.11 -20.32
N PRO A 54 13.43 12.33 -20.59
CA PRO A 54 12.91 12.69 -21.90
C PRO A 54 14.01 12.55 -22.97
N ALA A 55 13.63 12.02 -24.13
CA ALA A 55 14.52 11.81 -25.28
C ALA A 55 15.16 13.12 -25.79
#